data_AF-A0A7S0N194-F1
#
_entry.id   AF-A0A7S0N194-F1
#
_cell.length_a   1.000
_cell.length_b   1.000
_cell.length_c   1.000
_cell.angle_alpha   90.00
_cell.angle_beta   90.00
_cell.angle_gamma   90.00
#
_symmetry.space_group_name_H-M   'P 1'
#
loop_
_entity.id
_entity.type
_entity.pdbx_description
1 polymer ?
#
loop_
_entity_poly.entity_id
_entity_poly.type
_entity_poly.pdbx_seq_one_letter_code
_entity_poly.pdbx_strand_id
1 'polypeptide(L)'
;LNLSDNLLKILPLSIRQMTQVVELNLADNRILVIPPAIGEMWQLQELKLDHNKIKTIPPALKNLTNLVKLSLIDNLLEELPDEIGDMHWLEELSLIGNDIKQIPWSYGKMKSLAKLEITDNPHLRVPPPPVVPKGTEACKAFLNGIMAAYETLFLDLTGLALTYLEVEVF
;
A
#
# COMPACT_ATOMS: atom_id res chain seq x y z
N LEU A 1 9.12 11.89 14.91
CA LEU A 1 10.48 12.16 14.39
C LEU A 1 10.33 12.70 12.98
N ASN A 2 10.80 13.92 12.72
CA ASN A 2 10.79 14.49 11.39
C ASN A 2 12.21 14.49 10.80
N LEU A 3 12.38 13.80 9.67
CA LEU A 3 13.58 13.73 8.85
C LEU A 3 13.28 14.11 7.39
N SER A 4 12.16 14.80 7.14
CA SER A 4 11.77 15.26 5.82
C SER A 4 12.73 16.31 5.25
N ASP A 5 12.69 16.53 3.94
CA ASP A 5 13.50 17.55 3.23
C ASP A 5 15.00 17.40 3.52
N ASN A 6 15.49 16.19 3.25
CA ASN A 6 16.89 15.84 3.45
C ASN A 6 17.43 15.13 2.19
N LEU A 7 18.69 14.69 2.25
CA LEU A 7 19.36 14.00 1.15
C LEU A 7 19.56 12.50 1.44
N LEU A 8 18.73 11.92 2.31
CA LEU A 8 18.86 10.51 2.69
C LEU A 8 18.63 9.62 1.48
N LYS A 9 19.61 8.78 1.16
CA LYS A 9 19.50 7.76 0.10
C LYS A 9 19.15 6.39 0.63
N ILE A 10 19.53 6.12 1.88
CA ILE A 10 19.44 4.83 2.55
C ILE A 10 19.07 5.11 4.00
N LEU A 11 18.18 4.28 4.55
CA LEU A 11 17.95 4.23 5.99
C LEU A 11 18.88 3.17 6.60
N PRO A 12 19.66 3.50 7.64
CA PRO A 12 20.56 2.54 8.26
C PRO A 12 19.76 1.46 9.01
N LEU A 13 20.32 0.26 9.13
CA LEU A 13 19.71 -0.82 9.93
C LEU A 13 19.53 -0.43 11.40
N SER A 14 20.27 0.58 11.90
CA SER A 14 20.11 1.12 13.25
C SER A 14 18.78 1.86 13.47
N ILE A 15 17.99 2.15 12.42
CA ILE A 15 16.67 2.78 12.57
C ILE A 15 15.74 2.01 13.52
N ARG A 16 15.89 0.68 13.60
CA ARG A 16 15.17 -0.18 14.55
C ARG A 16 15.38 0.18 16.02
N GLN A 17 16.48 0.87 16.35
CA GLN A 17 16.77 1.28 17.72
C GLN A 17 15.86 2.43 18.18
N MET A 18 15.17 3.10 17.25
CA MET A 18 14.25 4.20 17.53
C MET A 18 12.88 3.67 17.96
N THR A 19 12.85 2.81 18.98
CA THR A 19 11.65 2.06 19.42
C THR A 19 10.55 2.92 20.01
N GLN A 20 10.84 4.18 20.34
CA GLN A 20 9.89 5.14 20.92
C GLN A 20 9.22 6.06 19.88
N VAL A 21 9.54 5.88 18.59
CA VAL A 21 9.00 6.73 17.53
C VAL A 21 7.60 6.28 17.16
N VAL A 22 6.63 7.17 17.38
CA VAL A 22 5.22 6.97 17.01
C VAL A 22 4.93 7.48 15.60
N GLU A 23 5.54 8.58 15.20
CA GLU A 23 5.38 9.17 13.87
C GLU A 23 6.76 9.34 13.23
N LEU A 24 6.94 8.86 12.02
CA LEU A 24 8.18 8.97 11.26
C LEU A 24 7.89 9.63 9.92
N ASN A 25 8.38 10.86 9.76
CA ASN A 25 8.33 11.56 8.50
C ASN A 25 9.69 11.50 7.80
N LEU A 26 9.72 10.86 6.64
CA LEU A 26 10.86 10.69 5.74
C LEU A 26 10.57 11.23 4.33
N ALA A 27 9.53 12.07 4.20
CA ALA A 27 9.16 12.68 2.93
C ALA A 27 10.29 13.54 2.35
N ASP A 28 10.25 13.81 1.04
CA ASP A 28 11.17 14.74 0.37
C ASP A 28 12.65 14.36 0.60
N ASN A 29 12.98 13.10 0.30
CA ASN A 29 14.32 12.55 0.41
C ASN A 29 14.73 11.90 -0.92
N ARG A 30 15.73 11.02 -0.90
CA ARG A 30 16.21 10.27 -2.07
C ARG A 30 16.27 8.77 -1.78
N ILE A 31 15.42 8.29 -0.87
CA ILE A 31 15.44 6.92 -0.36
C ILE A 31 15.14 5.97 -1.51
N LEU A 32 16.01 4.99 -1.72
CA LEU A 32 15.87 3.98 -2.77
C LEU A 32 15.25 2.69 -2.23
N VAL A 33 15.54 2.35 -0.97
CA VAL A 33 15.18 1.09 -0.33
C VAL A 33 14.81 1.35 1.12
N ILE A 34 13.69 0.77 1.55
CA ILE A 34 13.32 0.69 2.96
C ILE A 34 13.92 -0.60 3.53
N PRO A 35 14.79 -0.53 4.56
CA PRO A 35 15.37 -1.73 5.15
C PRO A 35 14.29 -2.54 5.88
N PRO A 36 14.36 -3.88 5.88
CA PRO A 36 13.45 -4.72 6.65
C PRO A 36 13.39 -4.38 8.16
N ALA A 37 14.47 -3.79 8.69
CA ALA A 37 14.57 -3.28 10.05
C ALA A 37 13.48 -2.25 10.42
N ILE A 38 12.82 -1.61 9.43
CA ILE A 38 11.67 -0.74 9.70
C ILE A 38 10.56 -1.51 10.45
N GLY A 39 10.38 -2.80 10.16
CA GLY A 39 9.37 -3.65 10.79
C GLY A 39 9.61 -3.92 12.28
N GLU A 40 10.76 -3.53 12.82
CA GLU A 40 11.06 -3.62 14.26
C GLU A 40 10.61 -2.37 15.03
N MET A 41 10.12 -1.32 14.36
CA MET A 41 9.62 -0.08 14.97
C MET A 41 8.15 -0.22 15.40
N TRP A 42 7.87 -1.17 16.28
CA TRP A 42 6.51 -1.60 16.64
C TRP A 42 5.61 -0.50 17.26
N GLN A 43 6.13 0.62 17.76
CA GLN A 43 5.33 1.75 18.23
C GLN A 43 4.85 2.69 17.12
N LEU A 44 5.33 2.51 15.89
CA LEU A 44 5.04 3.41 14.78
C LEU A 44 3.57 3.33 14.38
N GLN A 45 2.92 4.49 14.35
CA GLN A 45 1.52 4.71 13.97
C GLN A 45 1.40 5.43 12.63
N GLU A 46 2.35 6.32 12.31
CA GLU A 46 2.35 7.07 11.06
C GLU A 46 3.73 7.01 10.39
N LEU A 47 3.75 6.62 9.12
CA LEU A 47 4.96 6.57 8.30
C LEU A 47 4.72 7.32 6.98
N LYS A 48 5.46 8.43 6.79
CA LYS A 48 5.46 9.20 5.54
C LYS A 48 6.76 9.00 4.79
N LEU A 49 6.65 8.55 3.55
CA LEU A 49 7.76 8.28 2.64
C LEU A 49 7.56 8.98 1.29
N ASP A 50 6.75 10.03 1.27
CA ASP A 50 6.36 10.75 0.05
C ASP A 50 7.58 11.36 -0.66
N HIS A 51 7.49 11.51 -1.99
CA HIS A 51 8.54 12.12 -2.82
C HIS A 51 9.93 11.50 -2.59
N ASN A 52 10.01 10.18 -2.73
CA ASN A 52 11.26 9.42 -2.66
C ASN A 52 11.51 8.67 -3.97
N LYS A 53 12.39 7.67 -3.97
CA LYS A 53 12.71 6.85 -5.15
C LYS A 53 12.57 5.36 -4.84
N ILE A 54 11.62 5.04 -3.97
CA ILE A 54 11.40 3.68 -3.46
C ILE A 54 10.77 2.85 -4.57
N LYS A 55 11.37 1.70 -4.87
CA LYS A 55 10.87 0.77 -5.90
C LYS A 55 10.05 -0.39 -5.35
N THR A 56 10.33 -0.79 -4.12
CA THR A 56 9.64 -1.88 -3.42
C THR A 56 9.54 -1.57 -1.94
N ILE A 57 8.52 -2.12 -1.29
CA ILE A 57 8.41 -2.12 0.17
C ILE A 57 8.74 -3.52 0.72
N PRO A 58 9.46 -3.63 1.85
CA PRO A 58 9.84 -4.92 2.40
C PRO A 58 8.61 -5.63 3.00
N PRO A 59 8.48 -6.97 2.85
CA PRO A 59 7.45 -7.76 3.53
C PRO A 59 7.39 -7.54 5.05
N ALA A 60 8.53 -7.20 5.66
CA ALA A 60 8.63 -6.88 7.09
C ALA A 60 7.77 -5.68 7.53
N LEU A 61 7.26 -4.85 6.60
CA LEU A 61 6.38 -3.74 6.93
C LEU A 61 5.09 -4.19 7.64
N LYS A 62 4.65 -5.44 7.41
CA LYS A 62 3.50 -6.02 8.14
C LYS A 62 3.71 -6.12 9.64
N ASN A 63 4.95 -6.13 10.11
CA ASN A 63 5.28 -6.21 11.53
C ASN A 63 5.02 -4.88 12.27
N LEU A 64 4.72 -3.80 11.55
CA LEU A 64 4.27 -2.53 12.12
C LEU A 64 2.80 -2.65 12.56
N THR A 65 2.57 -3.44 13.61
CA THR A 65 1.24 -3.81 14.09
C THR A 65 0.44 -2.66 14.70
N ASN A 66 1.05 -1.49 14.91
CA ASN A 66 0.35 -0.29 15.35
C ASN A 66 0.21 0.77 14.23
N LEU A 67 0.64 0.47 13.00
CA LEU A 67 0.61 1.45 11.92
C LEU A 67 -0.83 1.71 11.46
N VAL A 68 -1.24 2.96 11.53
CA VAL A 68 -2.56 3.46 11.14
C VAL A 68 -2.49 4.16 9.79
N LYS A 69 -1.39 4.87 9.51
CA LYS A 69 -1.22 5.65 8.29
C LYS A 69 0.11 5.36 7.60
N LEU A 70 0.03 5.05 6.31
CA LEU A 70 1.18 4.84 5.43
C LEU A 70 1.01 5.68 4.18
N SER A 71 1.95 6.60 3.94
CA SER A 71 1.99 7.44 2.76
C SER A 71 3.26 7.18 1.96
N LEU A 72 3.08 6.83 0.68
CA LEU A 72 4.12 6.49 -0.30
C LEU A 72 3.91 7.29 -1.60
N ILE A 73 3.37 8.50 -1.50
CA ILE A 73 3.03 9.34 -2.66
C ILE A 73 4.30 9.65 -3.45
N ASP A 74 4.20 9.70 -4.78
CA ASP A 74 5.30 10.09 -5.68
C ASP A 74 6.59 9.30 -5.41
N ASN A 75 6.49 7.99 -5.61
CA ASN A 75 7.60 7.04 -5.56
C ASN A 75 7.69 6.26 -6.88
N LEU A 76 8.45 5.16 -6.91
CA LEU A 76 8.68 4.35 -8.10
C LEU A 76 8.20 2.90 -7.87
N LEU A 77 7.18 2.71 -7.03
CA LEU A 77 6.67 1.38 -6.70
C LEU A 77 6.05 0.72 -7.94
N GLU A 78 6.54 -0.46 -8.31
CA GLU A 78 5.98 -1.26 -9.41
C GLU A 78 5.03 -2.36 -8.91
N GLU A 79 5.25 -2.80 -7.67
CA GLU A 79 4.51 -3.89 -7.02
C GLU A 79 4.40 -3.66 -5.50
N LEU A 80 3.42 -4.33 -4.90
CA LEU A 80 3.26 -4.42 -3.45
C LEU A 80 3.41 -5.89 -3.01
N PRO A 81 4.08 -6.17 -1.89
CA PRO A 81 4.10 -7.51 -1.32
C PRO A 81 2.70 -7.93 -0.85
N ASP A 82 2.39 -9.21 -0.96
CA ASP A 82 1.13 -9.79 -0.47
C ASP A 82 0.95 -9.55 1.04
N GLU A 83 2.05 -9.44 1.79
CA GLU A 83 2.08 -9.13 3.22
C GLU A 83 1.41 -7.80 3.60
N ILE A 84 1.17 -6.88 2.65
CA ILE A 84 0.42 -5.64 2.93
C ILE A 84 -0.98 -5.95 3.50
N GLY A 85 -1.58 -7.08 3.10
CA GLY A 85 -2.89 -7.53 3.60
C GLY A 85 -2.89 -7.94 5.08
N ASP A 86 -1.71 -8.20 5.67
CA ASP A 86 -1.56 -8.54 7.08
C ASP A 86 -1.50 -7.28 7.99
N MET A 87 -1.53 -6.08 7.42
CA MET A 87 -1.53 -4.81 8.18
C MET A 87 -2.93 -4.49 8.73
N HIS A 88 -3.36 -5.24 9.73
CA HIS A 88 -4.73 -5.24 10.23
C HIS A 88 -5.23 -3.91 10.83
N TRP A 89 -4.32 -3.01 11.23
CA TRP A 89 -4.65 -1.72 11.83
C TRP A 89 -4.46 -0.53 10.90
N LEU A 90 -4.02 -0.75 9.66
CA LEU A 90 -3.85 0.32 8.70
C LEU A 90 -5.22 0.84 8.27
N GLU A 91 -5.45 2.14 8.47
CA GLU A 91 -6.68 2.85 8.14
C GLU A 91 -6.53 3.68 6.85
N GLU A 92 -5.33 4.22 6.61
CA GLU A 92 -5.04 5.07 5.45
C GLU A 92 -3.78 4.58 4.72
N LEU A 93 -3.93 4.27 3.42
CA LEU A 93 -2.85 3.91 2.51
C LEU A 93 -2.86 4.83 1.29
N SER A 94 -1.81 5.62 1.11
CA SER A 94 -1.64 6.47 -0.07
C SER A 94 -0.49 5.98 -0.94
N LEU A 95 -0.80 5.69 -2.20
CA LEU A 95 0.06 5.15 -3.24
C LEU A 95 -0.02 6.00 -4.53
N ILE A 96 -0.48 7.24 -4.41
CA ILE A 96 -0.63 8.18 -5.53
C ILE A 96 0.71 8.37 -6.22
N GLY A 97 0.74 8.45 -7.56
CA GLY A 97 1.95 8.82 -8.29
C GLY A 97 3.05 7.74 -8.23
N ASN A 98 2.67 6.48 -8.37
CA ASN A 98 3.61 5.35 -8.48
C ASN A 98 3.47 4.68 -9.85
N ASP A 99 4.08 3.50 -10.04
CA ASP A 99 3.93 2.68 -11.24
C ASP A 99 3.34 1.29 -10.96
N ILE A 100 2.42 1.23 -9.98
CA ILE A 100 1.88 -0.03 -9.49
C ILE A 100 0.99 -0.67 -10.56
N LYS A 101 1.27 -1.92 -10.90
CA LYS A 101 0.51 -2.68 -11.90
C LYS A 101 -0.76 -3.31 -11.33
N GLN A 102 -0.67 -3.79 -10.10
CA GLN A 102 -1.76 -4.47 -9.40
C GLN A 102 -1.68 -4.24 -7.89
N ILE A 103 -2.84 -4.10 -7.27
CA ILE A 103 -3.02 -4.22 -5.83
C ILE A 103 -3.22 -5.71 -5.50
N PRO A 104 -2.46 -6.29 -4.57
CA PRO A 104 -2.56 -7.70 -4.22
C PRO A 104 -3.94 -8.00 -3.62
N TRP A 105 -4.48 -9.18 -3.92
CA TRP A 105 -5.76 -9.67 -3.39
C TRP A 105 -5.86 -9.65 -1.86
N SER A 106 -4.72 -9.74 -1.17
CA SER A 106 -4.61 -9.76 0.29
C SER A 106 -5.08 -8.45 0.90
N TYR A 107 -5.03 -7.36 0.13
CA TYR A 107 -5.61 -6.07 0.46
C TYR A 107 -7.11 -6.17 0.81
N GLY A 108 -7.86 -7.08 0.17
CA GLY A 108 -9.27 -7.33 0.52
C GLY A 108 -9.49 -7.81 1.96
N LYS A 109 -8.45 -8.35 2.62
CA LYS A 109 -8.47 -8.81 4.02
C LYS A 109 -8.26 -7.69 5.03
N MET A 110 -7.89 -6.48 4.60
CA MET A 110 -7.58 -5.35 5.48
C MET A 110 -8.87 -4.77 6.09
N LYS A 111 -9.17 -5.17 7.33
CA LYS A 111 -10.45 -4.85 8.00
C LYS A 111 -10.59 -3.37 8.35
N SER A 112 -9.51 -2.74 8.81
CA SER A 112 -9.53 -1.36 9.31
C SER A 112 -9.35 -0.32 8.20
N LEU A 113 -8.96 -0.75 7.01
CA LEU A 113 -8.62 0.17 5.94
C LEU A 113 -9.86 0.87 5.41
N ALA A 114 -9.88 2.19 5.62
CA ALA A 114 -10.98 3.09 5.29
C ALA A 114 -10.64 4.00 4.11
N LYS A 115 -9.36 4.27 3.87
CA LYS A 115 -8.89 5.13 2.78
C LYS A 115 -7.76 4.48 2.00
N LEU A 116 -7.96 4.38 0.70
CA LEU A 116 -6.95 3.98 -0.27
C LEU A 116 -6.93 4.96 -1.42
N GLU A 117 -5.75 5.52 -1.66
CA GLU A 117 -5.51 6.43 -2.76
C GLU A 117 -4.49 5.81 -3.70
N ILE A 118 -4.92 5.45 -4.90
CA ILE A 118 -4.13 4.73 -5.92
C ILE A 118 -4.20 5.43 -7.28
N THR A 119 -4.57 6.71 -7.29
CA THR A 119 -4.60 7.52 -8.51
C THR A 119 -3.19 7.71 -9.07
N ASP A 120 -3.08 8.11 -10.33
CA ASP A 120 -1.80 8.40 -10.97
C ASP A 120 -0.81 7.22 -10.98
N ASN A 121 -1.34 6.00 -11.12
CA ASN A 121 -0.60 4.78 -11.42
C ASN A 121 -0.90 4.35 -12.88
N PRO A 122 -0.08 4.72 -13.88
CA PRO A 122 -0.44 4.57 -15.30
C PRO A 122 -0.55 3.10 -15.76
N HIS A 123 0.18 2.19 -15.11
CA HIS A 123 0.13 0.77 -15.41
C HIS A 123 -0.83 -0.03 -14.52
N LEU A 124 -1.61 0.63 -13.66
CA LEU A 124 -2.57 -0.07 -12.81
C LEU A 124 -3.68 -0.71 -13.66
N ARG A 125 -3.89 -2.01 -13.47
CA ARG A 125 -4.98 -2.79 -14.10
C ARG A 125 -5.88 -3.49 -13.08
N VAL A 126 -5.41 -3.66 -11.85
CA VAL A 126 -6.13 -4.36 -10.78
C VAL A 126 -6.04 -3.52 -9.50
N PRO A 127 -7.14 -2.95 -8.98
CA PRO A 127 -8.49 -2.98 -9.53
C PRO A 127 -8.60 -2.25 -10.88
N PRO A 128 -9.56 -2.64 -11.74
CA PRO A 128 -9.68 -2.06 -13.08
C PRO A 128 -10.12 -0.58 -13.00
N PRO A 129 -9.82 0.23 -14.02
CA PRO A 129 -10.11 1.67 -14.01
C PRO A 129 -11.56 2.06 -13.65
N PRO A 130 -12.61 1.29 -13.98
CA PRO A 130 -13.98 1.61 -13.55
C PRO A 130 -14.26 1.38 -12.05
N VAL A 131 -13.42 0.61 -11.35
CA VAL A 131 -13.56 0.33 -9.91
C VAL A 131 -12.86 1.40 -9.07
N VAL A 132 -11.68 1.85 -9.49
CA VAL A 132 -10.83 2.76 -8.71
C VAL A 132 -11.56 4.06 -8.26
N PRO A 133 -12.31 4.78 -9.13
CA PRO A 133 -13.03 5.99 -8.75
C PRO A 133 -14.21 5.76 -7.79
N LYS A 134 -14.65 4.50 -7.62
CA LYS A 134 -15.74 4.15 -6.70
C LYS A 134 -15.27 4.04 -5.24
N GLY A 135 -13.97 4.18 -5.01
CA GLY A 135 -13.37 4.30 -3.68
C GLY A 135 -12.99 2.95 -3.05
N THR A 136 -12.49 3.05 -1.83
CA THR A 136 -11.84 1.96 -1.08
C THR A 136 -12.70 0.71 -0.95
N GLU A 137 -13.99 0.86 -0.61
CA GLU A 137 -14.88 -0.29 -0.43
C GLU A 137 -15.17 -1.02 -1.74
N ALA A 138 -15.26 -0.32 -2.87
CA ALA A 138 -15.42 -0.95 -4.18
C ALA A 138 -14.16 -1.73 -4.58
N CYS A 139 -12.97 -1.16 -4.33
CA CYS A 139 -11.69 -1.85 -4.54
C CYS A 139 -11.58 -3.12 -3.66
N LYS A 140 -11.92 -3.02 -2.37
CA LYS A 140 -11.93 -4.16 -1.44
C LYS A 140 -12.92 -5.23 -1.87
N ALA A 141 -14.15 -4.84 -2.23
CA ALA A 141 -15.18 -5.77 -2.71
C ALA A 141 -14.74 -6.50 -3.99
N PHE A 142 -14.11 -5.79 -4.93
CA PHE A 142 -13.56 -6.38 -6.15
C PHE A 142 -12.48 -7.43 -5.85
N LEU A 143 -11.49 -7.08 -5.02
CA LEU A 143 -10.39 -7.98 -4.67
C LEU A 143 -10.85 -9.19 -3.86
N ASN A 144 -11.81 -9.00 -2.95
CA ASN A 144 -12.46 -10.09 -2.22
C ASN A 144 -13.27 -11.01 -3.15
N GLY A 145 -13.96 -10.43 -4.15
CA GLY A 145 -14.67 -11.19 -5.17
C GLY A 145 -13.71 -12.08 -5.98
N ILE A 146 -12.56 -11.55 -6.40
CA ILE A 146 -11.51 -12.36 -7.06
C ILE A 146 -11.05 -13.50 -6.16
N MET A 147 -10.72 -13.22 -4.90
CA MET A 147 -10.27 -14.23 -3.95
C MET A 147 -11.32 -15.34 -3.76
N ALA A 148 -12.59 -14.98 -3.60
CA ALA A 148 -13.69 -15.95 -3.47
C ALA A 148 -13.90 -16.76 -4.76
N ALA A 149 -13.70 -16.15 -5.93
CA ALA A 149 -13.81 -16.84 -7.21
C ALA A 149 -12.75 -17.93 -7.40
N TYR A 150 -11.55 -17.78 -6.83
CA TYR A 150 -10.55 -18.85 -6.82
C TYR A 150 -11.03 -20.10 -6.07
N GLU A 151 -11.83 -19.92 -5.02
CA GLU A 151 -12.36 -21.03 -4.22
C GLU A 151 -13.65 -21.62 -4.83
N THR A 152 -14.48 -20.77 -5.42
CA THR A 152 -15.84 -21.13 -5.87
C THR A 152 -15.96 -21.36 -7.38
N LEU A 153 -14.94 -21.01 -8.16
CA LEU A 153 -14.95 -20.94 -9.62
C LEU A 153 -16.04 -20.00 -10.19
N PHE A 154 -16.55 -19.09 -9.37
CA PHE A 154 -17.59 -18.13 -9.74
C PHE A 154 -17.21 -16.72 -9.27
N LEU A 155 -17.19 -15.77 -10.20
CA LEU A 155 -16.87 -14.37 -9.92
C LEU A 155 -18.14 -13.52 -9.96
N ASP A 156 -18.61 -13.08 -8.80
CA ASP A 156 -19.74 -12.14 -8.67
C ASP A 156 -19.24 -10.69 -8.59
N LEU A 157 -19.56 -9.90 -9.62
CA LEU A 157 -19.26 -8.46 -9.69
C LEU A 157 -20.52 -7.60 -9.73
N THR A 158 -21.71 -8.19 -9.52
CA THR A 158 -23.00 -7.50 -9.69
C THR A 158 -23.17 -6.30 -8.76
N GLY A 159 -22.63 -6.40 -7.53
CA GLY A 159 -22.65 -5.31 -6.54
C GLY A 159 -21.75 -4.12 -6.86
N LEU A 160 -20.88 -4.21 -7.87
CA LEU A 160 -19.93 -3.15 -8.21
C LEU A 160 -20.48 -2.13 -9.21
N ALA A 161 -21.67 -2.34 -9.80
CA ALA A 161 -22.28 -1.44 -10.79
C ALA A 161 -21.31 -1.07 -11.95
N LEU A 162 -20.57 -2.04 -12.48
CA LEU A 162 -19.60 -1.83 -13.56
C LEU A 162 -20.30 -1.59 -14.89
N THR A 163 -19.81 -0.63 -15.68
CA THR A 163 -20.30 -0.34 -17.04
C THR A 163 -19.57 -1.16 -18.11
N TYR A 164 -18.34 -1.58 -17.82
CA TYR A 164 -17.53 -2.48 -18.66
C TYR A 164 -16.41 -3.12 -17.80
N LEU A 165 -15.81 -4.19 -18.32
CA LEU A 165 -14.57 -4.80 -17.86
C LEU A 165 -13.65 -4.94 -19.06
N GLU A 166 -12.39 -4.57 -18.92
CA GLU A 166 -11.39 -4.85 -19.95
C GLU A 166 -11.08 -6.36 -19.96
N VAL A 167 -10.86 -6.91 -21.15
CA VAL A 167 -10.63 -8.36 -21.37
C VAL A 167 -9.30 -8.83 -20.75
N GLU A 168 -8.42 -7.92 -20.34
CA GLU A 168 -7.10 -8.23 -19.77
C GLU A 168 -7.11 -8.58 -18.27
N VAL A 169 -8.28 -8.64 -17.63
CA VAL A 169 -8.41 -8.91 -16.18
C VAL A 169 -8.49 -10.43 -15.87
N PHE A 170 -8.14 -11.31 -16.82
CA PHE A 170 -8.20 -12.78 -16.67
C PHE A 170 -6.83 -13.45 -16.66
#